data_AF-A0A2N6A4S8-F1
#
_entry.id   AF-A0A2N6A4S8-F1
#
_cell.length_a   1.000
_cell.length_b   1.000
_cell.length_c   1.000
_cell.angle_alpha   90.00
_cell.angle_beta   90.00
_cell.angle_gamma   90.00
#
_symmetry.space_group_name_H-M   'P 1'
#
loop_
_entity.id
_entity.type
_entity.pdbx_description
1 polymer ?
#
loop_
_entity_poly.entity_id
_entity_poly.type
_entity_poly.pdbx_seq_one_letter_code
_entity_poly.pdbx_strand_id
1 'polypeptide(L)'
;QRYIYNINPAYAIVDYNSINIWYLGFLMGFGALFGDLVRSFVKRRVGIAPGKAWFPWDQIDFIIGAAIFSYFYISIPWIDILAAIALAIILHPLFNYLGYIFRIKKNKF
;
A
#
# COMPACT_ATOMS: atom_id res chain seq x y z
N GLN A 1 -2.79 -13.80 28.34
CA GLN A 1 -2.45 -12.96 27.16
C GLN A 1 -3.46 -13.19 26.02
N ARG A 2 -4.77 -13.19 26.34
CA ARG A 2 -5.88 -13.66 25.48
C ARG A 2 -7.07 -12.68 25.46
N TYR A 3 -6.83 -11.41 25.77
CA TYR A 3 -7.89 -10.45 26.10
C TYR A 3 -7.64 -9.05 25.56
N ILE A 4 -7.43 -8.89 24.26
CA ILE A 4 -7.76 -7.64 23.57
C ILE A 4 -8.20 -8.07 22.17
N TYR A 5 -9.25 -7.47 21.60
CA TYR A 5 -9.81 -7.75 20.28
C TYR A 5 -10.77 -8.94 20.18
N ASN A 6 -11.87 -8.90 20.94
CA ASN A 6 -13.12 -9.53 20.51
C ASN A 6 -13.74 -8.67 19.39
N ILE A 7 -13.03 -8.59 18.25
CA ILE A 7 -13.58 -7.97 17.04
C ILE A 7 -14.69 -8.91 16.59
N ASN A 8 -15.91 -8.40 16.41
CA ASN A 8 -16.98 -9.21 15.87
C ASN A 8 -16.49 -9.78 14.52
N PRO A 9 -16.39 -11.12 14.36
CA PRO A 9 -15.79 -11.74 13.17
C PRO A 9 -16.51 -11.34 11.88
N ALA A 10 -17.73 -10.81 11.97
CA ALA A 10 -18.46 -10.23 10.85
C ALA A 10 -17.75 -9.07 10.15
N TYR A 11 -16.82 -8.36 10.80
CA TYR A 11 -16.13 -7.20 10.24
C TYR A 11 -14.59 -7.37 10.14
N ALA A 12 -14.07 -8.52 10.55
CA ALA A 12 -12.64 -8.78 10.51
C ALA A 12 -12.22 -9.17 9.09
N ILE A 13 -11.42 -8.33 8.44
CA ILE A 13 -10.85 -8.60 7.10
C ILE A 13 -9.93 -9.83 7.14
N VAL A 14 -9.23 -10.03 8.27
CA VAL A 14 -8.28 -11.11 8.47
C VAL A 14 -8.48 -11.71 9.86
N ASP A 15 -8.57 -13.04 9.93
CA ASP A 15 -8.58 -13.75 11.21
C ASP A 15 -7.14 -13.96 11.73
N TYR A 16 -6.69 -13.02 12.56
CA TYR A 16 -5.35 -13.03 13.12
C TYR A 16 -5.06 -14.20 14.08
N ASN A 17 -6.07 -14.98 14.50
CA ASN A 17 -5.85 -16.13 15.37
C ASN A 17 -5.40 -17.38 14.58
N SER A 18 -5.72 -17.45 13.28
CA SER A 18 -5.46 -18.60 12.43
C SER A 18 -4.30 -18.40 11.45
N ILE A 19 -3.71 -17.20 11.39
CA ILE A 19 -2.61 -16.88 10.48
C ILE A 19 -1.29 -16.59 11.20
N ASN A 20 -0.17 -16.87 10.53
CA ASN A 20 1.13 -16.42 10.98
C ASN A 20 1.34 -14.95 10.55
N ILE A 21 1.26 -14.05 11.52
CA ILE A 21 1.34 -12.60 11.27
C ILE A 21 2.70 -12.16 10.71
N TRP A 22 3.79 -12.85 11.09
CA TRP A 22 5.13 -12.54 10.61
C TRP A 22 5.28 -12.89 9.14
N TYR A 23 4.69 -14.02 8.72
CA TYR A 23 4.69 -14.43 7.34
C TYR A 23 3.80 -13.51 6.48
N LEU A 24 2.62 -13.14 6.97
CA LEU A 24 1.77 -12.15 6.28
C LEU A 24 2.50 -10.80 6.15
N GLY A 25 3.10 -10.31 7.23
CA GLY A 25 3.87 -9.06 7.21
C GLY A 25 5.04 -9.10 6.22
N PHE A 26 5.74 -10.25 6.15
CA PHE A 26 6.78 -10.48 5.14
C PHE A 26 6.21 -10.42 3.71
N LEU A 27 5.12 -11.14 3.42
CA LEU A 27 4.50 -11.13 2.08
C LEU A 27 4.02 -9.74 1.67
N MET A 28 3.37 -9.01 2.58
CA MET A 28 2.91 -7.64 2.32
C MET A 28 4.10 -6.70 2.06
N GLY A 29 5.12 -6.71 2.92
CA GLY A 29 6.29 -5.85 2.78
C GLY A 29 7.12 -6.19 1.54
N PHE A 30 7.37 -7.47 1.30
CA PHE A 30 8.08 -7.95 0.11
C PHE A 30 7.31 -7.60 -1.15
N GLY A 31 6.01 -7.88 -1.20
CA GLY A 31 5.16 -7.56 -2.33
C GLY A 31 5.11 -6.07 -2.64
N ALA A 32 5.00 -5.22 -1.61
CA ALA A 32 5.01 -3.77 -1.77
C ALA A 32 6.32 -3.27 -2.41
N LEU A 33 7.47 -3.71 -1.89
CA LEU A 33 8.78 -3.35 -2.43
C LEU A 33 8.98 -3.92 -3.84
N PHE A 34 8.53 -5.15 -4.09
CA PHE A 34 8.60 -5.77 -5.42
C PHE A 34 7.77 -4.98 -6.45
N GLY A 35 6.57 -4.53 -6.08
CA GLY A 35 5.73 -3.67 -6.92
C GLY A 35 6.43 -2.37 -7.31
N ASP A 36 7.02 -1.67 -6.34
CA ASP A 36 7.79 -0.43 -6.60
C ASP A 36 9.02 -0.67 -7.49
N LEU A 37 9.71 -1.81 -7.32
CA LEU A 37 10.82 -2.22 -8.19
C LEU A 37 10.34 -2.47 -9.63
N VAL A 38 9.24 -3.21 -9.81
CA VAL A 38 8.67 -3.49 -11.14
C VAL A 38 8.26 -2.19 -11.82
N ARG A 39 7.53 -1.31 -11.13
CA ARG A 39 7.15 0.00 -11.68
C ARG A 39 8.39 0.83 -12.01
N SER A 40 9.37 0.89 -11.11
CA SER A 40 10.61 1.64 -11.33
C SER A 40 11.35 1.11 -12.57
N PHE A 41 11.39 -0.20 -12.78
CA PHE A 41 11.93 -0.80 -14.00
C PHE A 41 11.15 -0.37 -15.25
N VAL A 42 9.81 -0.51 -15.25
CA VAL A 42 8.96 -0.12 -16.38
C VAL A 42 9.12 1.36 -16.71
N LYS A 43 9.16 2.22 -15.68
CA LYS A 43 9.38 3.67 -15.79
C LYS A 43 10.66 4.00 -16.56
N ARG A 44 11.74 3.23 -16.36
CA ARG A 44 13.00 3.41 -17.14
C ARG A 44 12.86 2.95 -18.57
N ARG A 45 12.06 1.90 -18.84
CA ARG A 45 11.82 1.41 -20.20
C ARG A 45 10.99 2.37 -21.04
N VAL A 46 10.08 3.13 -20.42
CA VAL A 46 9.30 4.16 -21.11
C VAL A 46 9.99 5.54 -21.15
N GLY A 47 11.27 5.62 -20.76
CA GLY A 47 12.07 6.85 -20.88
C GLY A 47 11.84 7.90 -19.79
N ILE A 48 11.12 7.58 -18.71
CA ILE A 48 10.93 8.52 -17.61
C ILE A 48 12.20 8.57 -16.76
N ALA A 49 12.72 9.77 -16.51
CA ALA A 49 13.95 9.99 -15.74
C ALA A 49 13.80 9.69 -14.23
N PRO A 50 14.89 9.39 -13.50
CA PRO A 50 14.85 9.25 -12.05
C PRO A 50 14.29 10.47 -11.35
N GLY A 51 13.51 10.26 -10.28
CA GLY A 51 12.89 11.34 -9.50
C GLY A 51 11.69 12.04 -10.15
N LYS A 52 11.38 11.81 -11.43
CA LYS A 52 10.14 12.32 -12.03
C LYS A 52 8.93 11.55 -11.48
N ALA A 53 7.86 12.23 -11.12
CA ALA A 53 6.60 11.57 -10.74
C ALA A 53 5.95 10.88 -11.95
N TRP A 54 5.34 9.72 -11.72
CA TRP A 54 4.56 8.98 -12.71
C TRP A 54 3.20 8.58 -12.12
N PHE A 55 2.37 9.60 -11.94
CA PHE A 55 1.00 9.45 -11.49
C PHE A 55 0.13 8.69 -12.53
N PRO A 56 -0.80 7.82 -12.12
CA PRO A 56 -1.11 7.38 -10.74
C PRO A 56 -0.30 6.17 -10.28
N TRP A 57 0.52 5.58 -11.16
CA TRP A 57 1.25 4.33 -10.90
C TRP A 57 2.12 4.40 -9.65
N ASP A 58 2.74 5.57 -9.40
CA ASP A 58 3.53 5.87 -8.21
C ASP A 58 2.80 5.72 -6.87
N GLN A 59 1.47 5.64 -6.87
CA GLN A 59 0.64 5.59 -5.66
C GLN A 59 -0.06 4.25 -5.45
N ILE A 60 -0.10 3.40 -6.48
CA ILE A 60 -0.89 2.16 -6.48
C ILE A 60 -0.02 0.90 -6.61
N ASP A 61 1.19 1.04 -7.14
CA ASP A 61 2.17 -0.03 -7.36
C ASP A 61 2.44 -0.88 -6.11
N PHE A 62 2.70 -0.25 -4.97
CA PHE A 62 2.99 -0.94 -3.72
C PHE A 62 1.76 -1.68 -3.19
N ILE A 63 0.55 -1.14 -3.40
CA ILE A 63 -0.71 -1.78 -3.00
C ILE A 63 -0.96 -3.00 -3.85
N ILE A 64 -0.81 -2.88 -5.18
CA ILE A 64 -0.95 -3.98 -6.12
C ILE A 64 0.06 -5.08 -5.80
N GLY A 65 1.32 -4.71 -5.58
CA GLY A 65 2.37 -5.65 -5.20
C GLY A 65 2.05 -6.38 -3.89
N ALA A 66 1.71 -5.65 -2.83
CA ALA A 66 1.33 -6.25 -1.55
C ALA A 66 0.10 -7.17 -1.69
N ALA A 67 -0.92 -6.75 -2.43
CA ALA A 67 -2.14 -7.52 -2.65
C ALA A 67 -1.87 -8.82 -3.41
N ILE A 68 -1.08 -8.79 -4.49
CA ILE A 68 -0.74 -9.99 -5.28
C ILE A 68 -0.02 -11.02 -4.41
N PHE A 69 1.01 -10.61 -3.65
CA PHE A 69 1.76 -11.55 -2.82
C PHE A 69 0.95 -12.06 -1.63
N SER A 70 0.13 -11.21 -1.02
CA SER A 70 -0.72 -11.58 0.12
C SER A 70 -1.90 -12.45 -0.31
N TYR A 71 -2.39 -12.32 -1.56
CA TYR A 71 -3.47 -13.12 -2.11
C TYR A 71 -3.19 -14.62 -2.09
N PHE A 72 -1.91 -15.02 -2.20
CA PHE A 72 -1.50 -16.42 -2.08
C PHE A 72 -1.58 -16.99 -0.66
N TYR A 73 -1.83 -16.14 0.35
CA TYR A 73 -1.88 -16.55 1.76
C TYR A 73 -3.21 -16.21 2.44
N ILE A 74 -3.79 -15.05 2.13
CA ILE A 74 -5.07 -14.61 2.67
C ILE A 74 -5.98 -14.12 1.53
N SER A 75 -7.29 -14.31 1.69
CA SER A 75 -8.29 -13.75 0.77
C SER A 75 -8.64 -12.33 1.20
N ILE A 76 -8.06 -11.33 0.51
CA ILE A 76 -8.41 -9.92 0.72
C ILE A 76 -9.61 -9.58 -0.18
N PRO A 77 -10.73 -9.09 0.37
CA PRO A 77 -11.86 -8.62 -0.42
C PRO A 77 -11.44 -7.51 -1.41
N TRP A 78 -11.94 -7.59 -2.65
CA TRP A 78 -11.62 -6.59 -3.68
C TRP A 78 -12.01 -5.16 -3.27
N ILE A 79 -13.07 -5.03 -2.46
CA ILE A 79 -13.53 -3.74 -1.94
C ILE A 79 -12.48 -3.06 -1.04
N ASP A 80 -11.74 -3.85 -0.25
CA ASP A 80 -10.69 -3.34 0.64
C ASP A 80 -9.46 -2.90 -0.18
N ILE A 81 -9.13 -3.62 -1.26
CA ILE A 81 -8.07 -3.23 -2.19
C ILE A 81 -8.43 -1.91 -2.88
N LEU A 82 -9.67 -1.76 -3.35
CA LEU A 82 -10.12 -0.50 -3.95
C LEU A 82 -10.15 0.65 -2.95
N ALA A 83 -10.61 0.39 -1.72
CA ALA A 83 -10.58 1.37 -0.65
C ALA A 83 -9.13 1.82 -0.37
N ALA A 84 -8.17 0.89 -0.32
CA ALA A 84 -6.76 1.20 -0.15
C ALA A 84 -6.21 2.07 -1.30
N ILE A 85 -6.55 1.74 -2.56
CA ILE A 85 -6.17 2.54 -3.74
C ILE A 85 -6.76 3.95 -3.66
N ALA A 86 -8.05 4.07 -3.36
CA ALA A 86 -8.72 5.37 -3.23
C ALA A 86 -8.09 6.21 -2.11
N LEU A 87 -7.83 5.58 -0.96
CA LEU A 87 -7.13 6.23 0.16
C LEU A 87 -5.73 6.68 -0.24
N ALA A 88 -4.94 5.86 -0.93
CA ALA A 88 -3.60 6.26 -1.35
C ALA A 88 -3.61 7.47 -2.30
N ILE A 89 -4.54 7.49 -3.26
CA ILE A 89 -4.68 8.61 -4.21
C ILE A 89 -5.09 9.91 -3.50
N ILE A 90 -5.90 9.83 -2.44
CA ILE A 90 -6.36 11.01 -1.69
C ILE A 90 -5.30 11.45 -0.67
N LEU A 91 -4.75 10.51 0.09
CA LEU A 91 -3.84 10.78 1.20
C LEU A 91 -2.48 11.29 0.70
N HIS A 92 -1.98 10.79 -0.42
CA HIS A 92 -0.67 11.21 -0.94
C HIS A 92 -0.59 12.74 -1.21
N PRO A 93 -1.48 13.36 -2.00
CA PRO A 93 -1.51 14.80 -2.17
C PRO A 93 -1.88 15.55 -0.90
N LEU A 94 -2.76 15.00 -0.04
CA LEU A 94 -3.13 15.60 1.23
C LEU A 94 -1.91 15.77 2.15
N PHE A 95 -1.09 14.72 2.30
CA PHE A 95 0.12 14.78 3.11
C PHE A 95 1.19 15.70 2.51
N ASN A 96 1.32 15.75 1.18
CA ASN A 96 2.20 16.74 0.54
C ASN A 96 1.73 18.18 0.83
N TYR A 97 0.42 18.42 0.77
CA TYR A 97 -0.16 19.73 1.09
C TYR A 97 0.00 20.12 2.57
N LEU A 98 -0.25 19.19 3.50
CA LEU A 98 0.00 19.41 4.92
C LEU A 98 1.48 19.70 5.19
N GLY A 99 2.40 18.95 4.57
CA GLY A 99 3.83 19.20 4.66
C GLY A 99 4.25 20.59 4.16
N TYR A 100 3.54 21.12 3.15
CA TYR A 100 3.71 22.49 2.68
C TYR A 100 3.18 23.52 3.68
N ILE A 101 1.99 23.30 4.28
CA ILE A 101 1.41 24.18 5.32
C ILE A 101 2.35 24.29 6.53
N PHE A 102 2.88 23.16 7.00
CA PHE A 102 3.82 23.12 8.12
C PHE A 102 5.23 23.60 7.76
N ARG A 103 5.46 24.05 6.51
CA ARG A 103 6.76 24.49 5.98
C ARG A 103 7.87 23.44 6.08
N ILE A 104 7.50 22.17 6.22
CA ILE A 104 8.42 21.03 6.18
C ILE A 104 8.87 20.79 4.73
N LYS A 105 7.97 21.02 3.77
CA LYS A 105 8.25 20.97 2.33
C LYS A 105 8.11 22.36 1.70
N LYS A 106 9.04 22.71 0.80
CA LYS A 106 8.99 23.95 0.01
C LYS A 106 7.97 23.91 -1.13
N ASN A 107 7.64 22.71 -1.62
CA ASN A 107 6.73 22.52 -2.75
C ASN A 107 5.39 21.96 -2.27
N LYS A 108 4.32 22.44 -2.91
CA LYS A 108 2.93 22.08 -2.59
C LYS A 108 2.57 20.64 -3.00
N PHE A 109 3.27 20.10 -4.01
CA PHE A 109 3.12 18.76 -4.56
C PHE A 109 4.49 18.21 -4.97
#